data_AF-A0A2E0XYW6-F1
#
_entry.id   AF-A0A2E0XYW6-F1
#
_cell.length_a   1.000
_cell.length_b   1.000
_cell.length_c   1.000
_cell.angle_alpha   90.00
_cell.angle_beta   90.00
_cell.angle_gamma   90.00
#
_symmetry.space_group_name_H-M   'P 1'
#
loop_
_entity.id
_entity.type
_entity.pdbx_description
1 polymer ?
#
loop_
_entity_poly.entity_id
_entity_poly.type
_entity_poly.pdbx_seq_one_letter_code
_entity_poly.pdbx_strand_id
1 'polypeptide(L)'
;MIPPSEPGKQPSAPLPTKALLVGQFAAGCIAAVLWSLGTILGGFGSSLLVEGLIEIGLVTGVVLACTLAIAPWTVRPAGTWAVVLIATSLVRLVVITGLTLLLYSAARMAPKALVVSAFVTIATVLIAETLVTTRFLSRLSSERKATLP
;
A
#
# COMPACT_ATOMS: atom_id res chain seq x y z
N MET A 1 14.90 33.54 7.70
CA MET A 1 14.30 33.75 9.03
C MET A 1 13.12 32.81 9.17
N ILE A 2 13.24 31.76 9.97
CA ILE A 2 12.14 30.84 10.27
C ILE A 2 11.47 31.37 11.54
N PRO A 3 10.15 31.60 11.57
CA PRO A 3 9.48 32.07 12.77
C PRO A 3 9.61 31.04 13.90
N PRO A 4 9.71 31.48 15.16
CA PRO A 4 9.84 30.57 16.31
C PRO A 4 8.66 29.60 16.34
N SER A 5 8.95 28.30 16.40
CA SER A 5 7.93 27.26 16.49
C SER A 5 7.30 27.28 17.88
N GLU A 6 6.04 27.67 17.96
CA GLU A 6 5.22 27.59 19.17
C GLU A 6 5.24 26.16 19.76
N PRO A 7 5.34 26.01 21.09
CA PRO A 7 5.21 24.71 21.75
C PRO A 7 3.82 24.13 21.44
N GLY A 8 3.77 23.01 20.72
CA GLY A 8 2.51 22.32 20.38
C GLY A 8 2.21 22.19 18.88
N LYS A 9 2.98 22.83 17.99
CA LYS A 9 2.75 22.72 16.54
C LYS A 9 3.30 21.39 16.00
N GLN A 10 2.42 20.49 15.56
CA GLN A 10 2.81 19.23 14.91
C GLN A 10 3.63 19.50 13.65
N PRO A 11 4.69 18.72 13.38
CA PRO A 11 5.43 18.82 12.12
C PRO A 11 4.49 18.49 10.95
N SER A 12 4.47 19.38 9.96
CA SER A 12 3.66 19.25 8.74
C SER A 12 4.58 19.06 7.56
N ALA A 13 4.36 17.99 6.79
CA ALA A 13 5.14 17.67 5.60
C ALA A 13 4.27 16.93 4.59
N PRO A 14 4.56 17.04 3.28
CA PRO A 14 3.96 16.16 2.28
C PRO A 14 4.57 14.76 2.41
N LEU A 15 3.77 13.72 2.12
CA LEU A 15 4.31 12.36 2.05
C LEU A 15 5.19 12.19 0.80
N PRO A 16 6.20 11.30 0.84
CA PRO A 16 7.05 11.05 -0.32
C PRO A 16 6.30 10.21 -1.37
N THR A 17 5.43 10.87 -2.16
CA THR A 17 4.54 10.24 -3.15
C THR A 17 5.26 9.26 -4.07
N LYS A 18 6.42 9.65 -4.62
CA LYS A 18 7.20 8.79 -5.52
C LYS A 18 7.64 7.50 -4.82
N ALA A 19 8.14 7.61 -3.59
CA ALA A 19 8.58 6.45 -2.82
C ALA A 19 7.41 5.53 -2.44
N LEU A 20 6.24 6.10 -2.14
CA LEU A 20 5.03 5.32 -1.87
C LEU A 20 4.56 4.56 -3.10
N LEU A 21 4.43 5.22 -4.25
CA LEU A 21 3.98 4.58 -5.49
C LEU A 21 4.95 3.51 -5.96
N VAL A 22 6.26 3.79 -5.93
CA VAL A 22 7.29 2.80 -6.27
C VAL A 22 7.27 1.63 -5.29
N GLY A 23 7.13 1.89 -3.99
CA GLY A 23 7.04 0.84 -2.97
C GLY A 23 5.81 -0.06 -3.16
N GLN A 24 4.66 0.52 -3.48
CA GLN A 24 3.42 -0.22 -3.75
C GLN A 24 3.50 -1.05 -5.03
N PHE A 25 4.07 -0.48 -6.09
CA PHE A 25 4.29 -1.21 -7.34
C PHE A 25 5.28 -2.37 -7.13
N ALA A 26 6.40 -2.13 -6.46
CA ALA A 26 7.37 -3.16 -6.12
C ALA A 26 6.76 -4.27 -5.26
N ALA A 27 5.91 -3.91 -4.29
CA ALA A 27 5.17 -4.88 -3.49
C ALA A 27 4.24 -5.76 -4.35
N GLY A 28 3.52 -5.18 -5.31
CA GLY A 28 2.72 -5.93 -6.28
C GLY A 28 3.57 -6.91 -7.11
N CYS A 29 4.75 -6.48 -7.58
CA CYS A 29 5.68 -7.37 -8.27
C CYS A 29 6.18 -8.51 -7.38
N ILE A 30 6.51 -8.23 -6.11
CA ILE A 30 6.93 -9.25 -5.14
C ILE A 30 5.79 -10.25 -4.90
N ALA A 31 4.55 -9.76 -4.74
CA ALA A 31 3.38 -10.62 -4.59
C ALA A 31 3.17 -11.53 -5.80
N ALA A 32 3.33 -11.00 -7.03
CA ALA A 32 3.26 -11.79 -8.25
C ALA A 32 4.32 -12.89 -8.29
N VAL A 33 5.57 -12.57 -7.96
CA VAL A 33 6.67 -13.56 -7.90
C VAL A 33 6.39 -14.63 -6.85
N LEU A 34 5.97 -14.24 -5.65
CA LEU A 34 5.64 -15.19 -4.56
C LEU A 34 4.47 -16.10 -4.96
N TRP A 35 3.44 -15.55 -5.60
CA TRP A 35 2.31 -16.30 -6.11
C TRP A 35 2.72 -17.30 -7.19
N SER A 36 3.49 -16.86 -8.19
CA SER A 36 4.00 -17.73 -9.25
C SER A 36 4.86 -18.86 -8.69
N LEU A 37 5.76 -18.56 -7.76
CA LEU A 37 6.59 -19.60 -7.12
C LEU A 37 5.73 -20.59 -6.32
N GLY A 38 4.80 -20.10 -5.49
CA GLY A 38 3.91 -20.96 -4.70
C GLY A 38 3.02 -21.84 -5.56
N THR A 39 2.52 -21.31 -6.69
CA THR A 39 1.68 -22.08 -7.62
C THR A 39 2.46 -23.15 -8.37
N ILE A 40 3.67 -22.82 -8.85
CA ILE A 40 4.56 -23.77 -9.55
C ILE A 40 5.03 -24.88 -8.60
N LEU A 41 5.53 -24.53 -7.41
CA LEU A 41 6.03 -25.50 -6.44
C LEU A 41 4.93 -26.40 -5.88
N GLY A 42 3.71 -25.89 -5.77
CA GLY A 42 2.55 -26.67 -5.34
C GLY A 42 1.94 -27.56 -6.44
N GLY A 43 2.46 -27.51 -7.67
CA GLY A 43 1.93 -28.29 -8.80
C GLY A 43 0.50 -27.88 -9.18
N PHE A 44 0.12 -26.63 -8.93
CA PHE A 44 -1.22 -26.12 -9.25
C PHE A 44 -1.34 -25.83 -10.76
N GLY A 45 -2.53 -26.04 -11.32
CA GLY A 45 -2.79 -25.83 -12.75
C GLY A 45 -2.60 -24.37 -13.19
N SER A 46 -2.33 -24.16 -14.48
CA SER A 46 -2.09 -22.84 -15.08
C SER A 46 -3.26 -21.87 -14.92
N SER A 47 -4.50 -22.36 -14.83
CA SER A 47 -5.68 -21.54 -14.55
C SER A 47 -5.59 -20.81 -13.22
N LEU A 48 -5.19 -21.51 -12.15
CA LEU A 48 -5.01 -20.94 -10.80
C LEU A 48 -3.92 -19.87 -10.77
N LEU A 49 -2.83 -20.12 -11.51
CA LEU A 49 -1.73 -19.15 -11.63
C LEU A 49 -2.25 -17.85 -12.27
N VAL A 50 -2.92 -17.95 -13.41
CA VAL A 50 -3.39 -16.79 -14.18
C VAL A 50 -4.46 -16.00 -13.41
N GLU A 51 -5.44 -16.68 -12.80
CA GLU A 51 -6.48 -16.02 -12.00
C GLU A 51 -5.90 -15.22 -10.84
N GLY A 52 -4.93 -15.79 -10.11
CA GLY A 52 -4.27 -15.05 -9.02
C GLY A 52 -3.40 -13.89 -9.51
N LEU A 53 -2.74 -14.01 -10.68
CA LEU A 53 -1.99 -12.89 -11.26
C LEU A 53 -2.91 -11.74 -11.69
N ILE A 54 -4.09 -12.05 -12.23
CA ILE A 54 -5.11 -11.04 -12.57
C ILE A 54 -5.53 -10.30 -11.30
N GLU A 55 -5.84 -11.03 -10.22
CA GLU A 55 -6.25 -10.42 -8.96
C GLU A 55 -5.13 -9.54 -8.35
N ILE A 56 -3.88 -10.02 -8.34
CA ILE A 56 -2.72 -9.23 -7.88
C ILE A 56 -2.61 -7.92 -8.67
N GLY A 57 -2.76 -7.99 -10.01
CA GLY A 57 -2.73 -6.82 -10.87
C GLY A 57 -3.83 -5.81 -10.55
N LEU A 58 -5.07 -6.28 -10.38
CA LEU A 58 -6.21 -5.42 -10.07
C LEU A 58 -6.08 -4.81 -8.66
N VAL A 59 -5.72 -5.60 -7.65
CA VAL A 59 -5.49 -5.13 -6.28
C VAL A 59 -4.37 -4.08 -6.25
N THR A 60 -3.27 -4.31 -6.96
CA THR A 60 -2.18 -3.32 -7.07
C THR A 60 -2.69 -2.02 -7.70
N GLY A 61 -3.51 -2.10 -8.76
CA GLY A 61 -4.15 -0.95 -9.39
C GLY A 61 -5.03 -0.16 -8.42
N VAL A 62 -5.89 -0.85 -7.66
CA VAL A 62 -6.75 -0.24 -6.63
C VAL A 62 -5.91 0.46 -5.55
N VAL A 63 -4.86 -0.19 -5.06
CA VAL A 63 -3.96 0.39 -4.07
C VAL A 63 -3.37 1.70 -4.58
N LEU A 64 -2.80 1.71 -5.78
CA LEU A 64 -2.20 2.89 -6.39
C LEU A 64 -3.23 4.02 -6.58
N ALA A 65 -4.43 3.68 -7.07
CA ALA A 65 -5.52 4.64 -7.24
C ALA A 65 -5.95 5.27 -5.89
N CYS A 66 -6.12 4.45 -4.86
CA CYS A 66 -6.43 4.92 -3.50
C CYS A 66 -5.33 5.81 -2.93
N THR A 67 -4.06 5.49 -3.18
CA THR A 67 -2.91 6.32 -2.77
C THR A 67 -2.93 7.68 -3.46
N LEU A 68 -3.27 7.73 -4.75
CA LEU A 68 -3.38 9.00 -5.46
C LEU A 68 -4.61 9.81 -4.99
N ALA A 69 -5.71 9.14 -4.66
CA ALA A 69 -6.94 9.77 -4.19
C ALA A 69 -6.77 10.55 -2.87
N ILE A 70 -5.85 10.12 -2.00
CA ILE A 70 -5.54 10.87 -0.76
C ILE A 70 -4.61 12.08 -0.97
N ALA A 71 -4.16 12.33 -2.20
CA ALA A 71 -3.30 13.44 -2.57
C ALA A 71 -2.06 13.57 -1.65
N PRO A 72 -1.14 12.58 -1.67
CA PRO A 72 0.04 12.50 -0.78
C PRO A 72 0.98 13.72 -0.91
N TRP A 73 0.90 14.45 -2.02
CA TRP A 73 1.64 15.69 -2.26
C TRP A 73 1.11 16.91 -1.48
N THR A 74 -0.05 16.81 -0.83
CA THR A 74 -0.60 17.90 -0.01
C THR A 74 0.11 17.99 1.34
N VAL A 75 0.43 19.18 1.82
CA VAL A 75 1.09 19.35 3.12
C VAL A 75 0.06 19.14 4.24
N ARG A 76 0.30 18.17 5.14
CA ARG A 76 -0.59 17.88 6.27
C ARG A 76 0.22 17.61 7.55
N PRO A 77 -0.37 17.81 8.74
CA PRO A 77 0.22 17.41 10.01
C PRO A 77 0.47 15.90 10.06
N ALA A 78 1.55 15.48 10.71
CA ALA A 78 1.89 14.06 10.84
C ALA A 78 0.76 13.21 11.46
N GLY A 79 0.03 13.75 12.44
CA GLY A 79 -1.13 13.07 13.04
C GLY A 79 -2.27 12.83 12.04
N THR A 80 -2.52 13.80 11.16
CA THR A 80 -3.52 13.68 10.09
C THR A 80 -3.12 12.59 9.09
N TRP A 81 -1.84 12.46 8.76
CA TRP A 81 -1.38 11.40 7.86
C TRP A 81 -1.63 9.99 8.39
N ALA A 82 -1.42 9.75 9.69
CA ALA A 82 -1.72 8.47 10.30
C ALA A 82 -3.20 8.10 10.14
N VAL A 83 -4.10 9.04 10.43
CA VAL A 83 -5.55 8.83 10.29
C VAL A 83 -5.94 8.58 8.84
N VAL A 84 -5.40 9.36 7.90
CA VAL A 84 -5.67 9.20 6.46
C VAL A 84 -5.19 7.84 5.98
N LEU A 85 -3.97 7.40 6.33
CA LEU A 85 -3.45 6.09 5.91
C LEU A 85 -4.26 4.92 6.48
N ILE A 86 -4.71 5.03 7.75
CA ILE A 86 -5.61 4.03 8.36
C ILE A 86 -6.95 4.00 7.62
N ALA A 87 -7.58 5.16 7.40
CA ALA A 87 -8.86 5.26 6.71
C ALA A 87 -8.76 4.70 5.27
N THR A 88 -7.70 5.05 4.54
CA THR A 88 -7.44 4.52 3.20
C THR A 88 -7.20 3.02 3.21
N SER A 89 -6.53 2.47 4.22
CA SER A 89 -6.33 1.03 4.35
C SER A 89 -7.66 0.30 4.54
N LEU A 90 -8.56 0.85 5.37
CA LEU A 90 -9.91 0.30 5.54
C LEU A 90 -10.73 0.37 4.25
N VAL A 91 -10.68 1.50 3.55
CA VAL A 91 -11.36 1.65 2.24
C VAL A 91 -10.80 0.64 1.24
N ARG A 92 -9.48 0.49 1.14
CA ARG A 92 -8.84 -0.51 0.26
C ARG A 92 -9.32 -1.92 0.60
N LEU A 93 -9.40 -2.30 1.88
CA LEU A 93 -9.89 -3.62 2.28
C LEU A 93 -11.33 -3.87 1.81
N VAL A 94 -12.23 -2.90 1.96
CA VAL A 94 -13.61 -3.01 1.50
C VAL A 94 -13.67 -3.11 -0.03
N VAL A 95 -12.96 -2.25 -0.74
CA VAL A 95 -12.94 -2.23 -2.22
C VAL A 95 -12.36 -3.51 -2.78
N ILE A 96 -11.24 -3.99 -2.22
CA ILE A 96 -10.61 -5.25 -2.64
C ILE A 96 -11.53 -6.43 -2.36
N THR A 97 -12.16 -6.49 -1.18
CA THR A 97 -13.14 -7.55 -0.89
C THR A 97 -14.29 -7.54 -1.89
N GLY A 98 -14.83 -6.36 -2.22
CA GLY A 98 -15.86 -6.21 -3.24
C GLY A 98 -15.38 -6.65 -4.63
N LEU A 99 -14.15 -6.33 -5.00
CA LEU A 99 -13.51 -6.75 -6.24
C LEU A 99 -13.34 -8.27 -6.31
N THR A 100 -12.82 -8.90 -5.26
CA THR A 100 -12.68 -10.36 -5.15
C THR A 100 -14.05 -11.05 -5.29
N LEU A 101 -15.07 -10.53 -4.62
CA LEU A 101 -16.46 -11.04 -4.75
C LEU A 101 -17.02 -10.85 -6.16
N LEU A 102 -16.71 -9.73 -6.81
CA LEU A 102 -17.12 -9.45 -8.17
C LEU A 102 -16.47 -10.43 -9.17
N LEU A 103 -15.17 -10.69 -9.04
CA LEU A 103 -14.47 -11.66 -9.90
C LEU A 103 -14.97 -13.08 -9.67
N TYR A 104 -15.24 -13.45 -8.43
CA TYR A 104 -15.85 -14.74 -8.12
C TYR A 104 -17.25 -14.86 -8.75
N SER A 105 -18.12 -13.86 -8.58
CA SER A 105 -19.51 -13.90 -9.04
C SER A 105 -19.64 -13.76 -10.56
N ALA A 106 -18.96 -12.77 -11.15
CA ALA A 106 -19.10 -12.42 -12.56
C ALA A 106 -18.18 -13.24 -13.46
N ALA A 107 -16.93 -13.48 -13.06
CA ALA A 107 -15.95 -14.19 -13.87
C ALA A 107 -15.81 -15.68 -13.52
N ARG A 108 -16.52 -16.17 -12.48
CA ARG A 108 -16.52 -17.57 -12.01
C ARG A 108 -15.11 -18.12 -11.73
N MET A 109 -14.19 -17.25 -11.33
CA MET A 109 -12.81 -17.61 -10.99
C MET A 109 -12.76 -18.40 -9.68
N ALA A 110 -11.70 -19.19 -9.47
CA ALA A 110 -11.57 -20.03 -8.30
C ALA A 110 -11.38 -19.18 -7.03
N PRO A 111 -12.25 -19.33 -6.01
CA PRO A 111 -12.24 -18.45 -4.83
C PRO A 111 -10.95 -18.56 -4.01
N LYS A 112 -10.34 -19.77 -3.98
CA LYS A 112 -9.05 -19.98 -3.33
C LYS A 112 -7.91 -19.18 -3.98
N ALA A 113 -7.96 -18.99 -5.30
CA ALA A 113 -6.96 -18.21 -6.02
C ALA A 113 -7.06 -16.74 -5.64
N LEU A 114 -8.28 -16.21 -5.72
CA LEU A 114 -8.58 -14.81 -5.48
C LEU A 114 -8.25 -14.39 -4.04
N VAL A 115 -8.73 -15.16 -3.05
CA VAL A 115 -8.53 -14.79 -1.63
C VAL A 115 -7.06 -14.78 -1.24
N VAL A 116 -6.30 -15.82 -1.62
CA VAL A 116 -4.88 -15.91 -1.23
C VAL A 116 -4.04 -14.87 -1.96
N SER A 117 -4.27 -14.68 -3.27
CA SER A 117 -3.53 -13.70 -4.07
C SER A 117 -3.83 -12.26 -3.65
N ALA A 118 -5.08 -11.93 -3.33
CA ALA A 118 -5.46 -10.64 -2.75
C ALA A 118 -4.78 -10.41 -1.39
N PHE A 119 -4.78 -11.42 -0.51
CA PHE A 119 -4.15 -11.31 0.81
C PHE A 119 -2.64 -11.09 0.73
N VAL A 120 -1.92 -11.86 -0.09
CA VAL A 120 -0.46 -11.69 -0.28
C VAL A 120 -0.15 -10.30 -0.82
N THR A 121 -0.96 -9.78 -1.75
CA THR A 121 -0.78 -8.44 -2.31
C THR A 121 -0.99 -7.36 -1.26
N ILE A 122 -2.08 -7.43 -0.48
CA ILE A 122 -2.35 -6.47 0.59
C ILE A 122 -1.24 -6.50 1.63
N ALA A 123 -0.82 -7.68 2.08
CA ALA A 123 0.20 -7.83 3.10
C ALA A 123 1.53 -7.20 2.66
N THR A 124 2.00 -7.50 1.44
CA THR A 124 3.24 -6.93 0.89
C THR A 124 3.14 -5.42 0.71
N VAL A 125 2.01 -4.91 0.23
CA VAL A 125 1.75 -3.48 0.08
C VAL A 125 1.81 -2.75 1.43
N LEU A 126 1.13 -3.28 2.46
CA LEU A 126 1.12 -2.68 3.79
C LEU A 126 2.51 -2.67 4.42
N ILE A 127 3.31 -3.72 4.22
CA ILE A 127 4.71 -3.76 4.66
C ILE A 127 5.50 -2.65 3.96
N ALA A 128 5.40 -2.54 2.63
CA ALA A 128 6.13 -1.53 1.86
C ALA A 128 5.73 -0.10 2.27
N GLU A 129 4.44 0.18 2.40
CA GLU A 129 3.90 1.48 2.82
C GLU A 129 4.37 1.85 4.24
N THR A 130 4.35 0.87 5.15
CA THR A 130 4.87 1.04 6.52
C THR A 130 6.36 1.36 6.51
N LEU A 131 7.16 0.63 5.74
CA LEU A 131 8.61 0.86 5.65
C LEU A 131 8.94 2.24 5.07
N VAL A 132 8.24 2.67 4.02
CA VAL A 132 8.43 3.99 3.41
C VAL A 132 8.05 5.09 4.41
N THR A 133 6.92 4.94 5.09
CA THR A 133 6.42 5.95 6.04
C THR A 133 7.33 6.06 7.27
N THR A 134 7.76 4.94 7.86
CA THR A 134 8.67 4.94 9.01
C THR A 134 10.05 5.50 8.66
N ARG A 135 10.59 5.17 7.47
CA ARG A 135 11.85 5.76 6.98
C ARG A 135 11.72 7.26 6.76
N PHE A 136 10.57 7.74 6.30
CA PHE A 136 10.32 9.17 6.13
C PHE A 136 10.23 9.90 7.49
N LEU A 137 9.47 9.36 8.43
CA LEU A 137 9.30 9.96 9.77
C LEU A 137 10.62 9.97 10.57
N SER A 138 11.43 8.91 10.47
CA SER A 138 12.75 8.86 11.11
C SER A 138 13.71 9.91 10.55
N ARG A 139 13.71 10.14 9.23
CA ARG A 139 14.51 11.22 8.61
C ARG A 139 14.08 12.60 9.09
N LEU A 140 12.77 12.89 9.12
CA LEU A 140 12.25 14.15 9.63
C LEU A 140 12.62 14.38 11.11
N SER A 141 12.59 13.33 11.93
CA SER A 141 13.03 13.42 13.33
C SER A 141 14.53 13.70 13.47
N SER A 142 15.36 13.07 12.63
CA SER A 142 16.82 13.24 12.65
C SER A 142 17.25 14.64 12.22
N GLU A 143 16.66 15.20 11.16
CA GLU A 143 16.96 16.57 10.71
C GLU A 143 16.57 17.60 11.78
N ARG A 144 15.45 17.39 12.49
CA ARG A 144 15.04 18.26 13.60
C ARG A 144 16.08 18.29 14.73
N LYS A 145 16.67 17.15 15.08
CA LYS A 145 17.70 17.06 16.12
C LYS A 145 19.01 17.76 15.71
N ALA A 146 19.37 17.72 14.43
CA ALA A 146 20.58 18.38 13.92
C ALA A 146 20.46 19.92 13.86
N THR A 147 19.23 20.45 13.82
CA THR A 147 18.97 21.90 13.78
C THR A 147 18.73 22.56 15.14
N LEU A 148 18.74 21.80 16.23
CA LEU A 148 18.66 22.34 17.59
C LEU A 148 20.08 22.53 18.14
N PRO A 149 20.54 23.77 18.42
CA PRO A 149 21.81 24.03 19.08
C PRO A 149 21.85 23.53 20.52
#